data_AF-A0A0F8F7R6-F1
#
_entry.id   AF-A0A0F8F7R6-F1
#
_cell.length_a   1.000
_cell.length_b   1.000
_cell.length_c   1.000
_cell.angle_alpha   90.00
_cell.angle_beta   90.00
_cell.angle_gamma   90.00
#
_symmetry.space_group_name_H-M   'P 1'
#
loop_
_entity.id
_entity.type
_entity.pdbx_description
1 polymer ?
#
loop_
_entity_poly.entity_id
_entity_poly.type
_entity_poly.pdbx_seq_one_letter_code
_entity_poly.pdbx_strand_id
1 'polypeptide(L)'
;MKILYIYAHQEPKSFNAALKETALSALKEKGHEVKLSDLYAMNFNPVLTEGDFTDRKKPDIFKPFFEAIQASKAGAFAPDILAEMEKVKWADLLIFQFPIYFTSMPAIVKGWIDRVLAPGFSFNPITKNTYETGLLKGKSAMIVATTGTPQALYVEGGVHGDMNRHLESVTHCVFEFMGMKVLPSYILYEVSSFSKEKGAEEIDKYRNRILEL
;
A
#
# COMPACT_ATOMS: atom_id res chain seq x y z
N MET A 1 -8.50 5.58 -15.45
CA MET A 1 -8.04 6.39 -14.29
C MET A 1 -6.55 6.15 -14.04
N LYS A 2 -5.92 6.94 -13.16
CA LYS A 2 -4.50 6.82 -12.81
C LYS A 2 -4.33 5.94 -11.57
N ILE A 3 -3.51 4.89 -11.66
CA ILE A 3 -3.35 3.90 -10.61
C ILE A 3 -1.89 3.81 -10.19
N LEU A 4 -1.62 4.00 -8.91
CA LEU A 4 -0.35 3.62 -8.32
C LEU A 4 -0.48 2.19 -7.79
N TYR A 5 0.29 1.29 -8.36
CA TYR A 5 0.35 -0.12 -7.98
C TYR A 5 1.62 -0.34 -7.13
N ILE A 6 1.46 -0.49 -5.82
CA ILE A 6 2.54 -0.78 -4.87
C ILE A 6 2.62 -2.28 -4.67
N TYR A 7 3.73 -2.89 -5.06
CA TYR A 7 3.94 -4.34 -5.01
C TYR A 7 5.10 -4.68 -4.08
N ALA A 8 4.89 -5.68 -3.21
CA ALA A 8 5.92 -6.17 -2.31
C ALA A 8 5.99 -7.70 -2.30
N HIS A 9 6.81 -8.27 -3.18
CA HIS A 9 7.28 -9.64 -3.07
C HIS A 9 8.66 -9.79 -3.73
N GLN A 10 9.50 -10.67 -3.20
CA GLN A 10 10.91 -10.83 -3.60
C GLN A 10 11.06 -11.70 -4.85
N GLU A 11 10.23 -12.73 -4.98
CA GLU A 11 10.34 -13.76 -6.01
C GLU A 11 9.48 -13.43 -7.25
N PRO A 12 10.08 -13.15 -8.43
CA PRO A 12 9.36 -12.82 -9.66
C PRO A 12 8.54 -13.97 -10.26
N LYS A 13 8.74 -15.21 -9.81
CA LYS A 13 7.94 -16.38 -10.21
C LYS A 13 6.89 -16.77 -9.17
N SER A 14 6.71 -15.95 -8.14
CA SER A 14 5.71 -16.20 -7.10
C SER A 14 4.29 -16.06 -7.62
N PHE A 15 3.34 -16.62 -6.88
CA PHE A 15 1.93 -16.38 -7.14
C PHE A 15 1.57 -14.88 -7.02
N ASN A 16 2.20 -14.14 -6.10
CA ASN A 16 2.10 -12.68 -6.03
C ASN A 16 2.57 -12.01 -7.33
N ALA A 17 3.68 -12.45 -7.92
CA ALA A 17 4.12 -11.91 -9.21
C ALA A 17 3.10 -12.19 -10.32
N ALA A 18 2.51 -13.39 -10.36
CA ALA A 18 1.45 -13.71 -11.32
C ALA A 18 0.21 -12.83 -11.16
N LEU A 19 -0.22 -12.54 -9.92
CA LEU A 19 -1.30 -11.58 -9.64
C LEU A 19 -0.93 -10.18 -10.16
N LYS A 20 0.28 -9.69 -9.85
CA LYS A 20 0.76 -8.37 -10.30
C LYS A 20 0.68 -8.26 -11.82
N GLU A 21 1.28 -9.20 -12.55
CA GLU A 21 1.28 -9.16 -14.03
C GLU A 21 -0.15 -9.22 -14.60
N THR A 22 -1.01 -10.05 -14.01
CA THR A 22 -2.43 -10.14 -14.38
C THR A 22 -3.13 -8.80 -14.19
N ALA A 23 -2.94 -8.15 -13.04
CA ALA A 23 -3.54 -6.86 -12.76
C ALA A 23 -3.04 -5.77 -13.71
N LEU A 24 -1.72 -5.66 -13.91
CA LEU A 24 -1.14 -4.65 -14.80
C LEU A 24 -1.66 -4.79 -16.24
N SER A 25 -1.79 -6.03 -16.73
CA SER A 25 -2.38 -6.30 -18.05
C SER A 25 -3.86 -5.89 -18.11
N ALA A 26 -4.66 -6.30 -17.12
CA ALA A 26 -6.09 -6.01 -17.08
C ALA A 26 -6.40 -4.50 -16.95
N LEU A 27 -5.64 -3.80 -16.10
CA LEU A 27 -5.76 -2.34 -15.95
C LEU A 27 -5.40 -1.62 -17.25
N LYS A 28 -4.36 -2.06 -17.94
CA LYS A 28 -3.98 -1.48 -19.25
C LYS A 28 -5.06 -1.74 -20.31
N GLU A 29 -5.63 -2.94 -20.34
CA GLU A 29 -6.74 -3.31 -21.24
C GLU A 29 -7.95 -2.41 -21.06
N LYS A 30 -8.28 -2.03 -19.82
CA LYS A 30 -9.36 -1.09 -19.50
C LYS A 30 -9.01 0.38 -19.72
N GLY A 31 -7.81 0.68 -20.22
CA GLY A 31 -7.36 2.04 -20.50
C GLY A 31 -6.97 2.84 -19.24
N HIS A 32 -6.68 2.17 -18.12
CA HIS A 32 -6.07 2.85 -16.97
C HIS A 32 -4.60 3.11 -17.24
N GLU A 33 -4.10 4.23 -16.72
CA GLU A 33 -2.67 4.50 -16.65
C GLU A 33 -2.15 3.93 -15.34
N VAL A 34 -1.04 3.20 -15.36
CA VAL A 34 -0.48 2.56 -14.17
C VAL A 34 0.97 2.96 -13.96
N LYS A 35 1.30 3.36 -12.73
CA LYS A 35 2.69 3.46 -12.24
C LYS A 35 2.93 2.34 -11.23
N LEU A 36 3.99 1.57 -11.44
CA LEU A 36 4.40 0.49 -10.54
C LEU A 36 5.48 0.99 -9.56
N SER A 37 5.33 0.61 -8.30
CA SER A 37 6.37 0.65 -7.28
C SER A 37 6.61 -0.77 -6.78
N ASP A 38 7.54 -1.47 -7.42
CA ASP A 38 8.02 -2.79 -7.00
C ASP A 38 9.08 -2.59 -5.93
N LEU A 39 8.65 -2.65 -4.66
CA LEU A 39 9.46 -2.19 -3.53
C LEU A 39 10.76 -2.98 -3.36
N TYR A 40 10.74 -4.29 -3.67
CA TYR A 40 11.93 -5.12 -3.61
C TYR A 40 12.85 -4.88 -4.81
N ALA A 41 12.31 -4.76 -6.03
CA ALA A 41 13.13 -4.42 -7.19
C ALA A 41 13.77 -3.02 -7.09
N MET A 42 13.09 -2.09 -6.42
CA MET A 42 13.59 -0.74 -6.12
C MET A 42 14.65 -0.72 -5.00
N ASN A 43 14.85 -1.82 -4.26
CA ASN A 43 15.60 -1.84 -3.00
C ASN A 43 15.13 -0.73 -2.05
N PHE A 44 13.81 -0.54 -1.94
CA PHE A 44 13.24 0.54 -1.15
C PHE A 44 13.69 0.41 0.31
N ASN A 45 14.35 1.45 0.83
CA ASN A 45 14.74 1.50 2.23
C ASN A 45 13.49 1.72 3.12
N PRO A 46 13.10 0.77 3.99
CA PRO A 46 11.90 0.94 4.80
C PRO A 46 12.15 1.72 6.10
N VAL A 47 13.40 2.06 6.41
CA VAL A 47 13.77 2.67 7.69
C VAL A 47 13.68 4.18 7.59
N LEU A 48 12.81 4.78 8.41
CA LEU A 48 12.73 6.23 8.58
C LEU A 48 13.96 6.74 9.32
N THR A 49 14.71 7.67 8.72
CA THR A 49 15.96 8.22 9.29
C THR A 49 16.09 9.72 9.08
N GLU A 50 17.11 10.33 9.67
CA GLU A 50 17.49 11.72 9.44
C GLU A 50 17.74 12.02 7.95
N GLY A 51 18.26 11.03 7.20
CA GLY A 51 18.58 11.15 5.79
C GLY A 51 17.37 11.34 4.88
N ASP A 52 16.16 11.15 5.41
CA ASP A 52 14.91 11.35 4.67
C ASP A 52 14.57 12.83 4.45
N PHE A 53 15.29 13.74 5.10
CA PHE A 53 15.03 15.18 5.08
C PHE A 53 16.28 15.95 4.64
N THR A 54 16.18 16.69 3.53
CA THR A 54 17.33 17.40 2.93
C THR A 54 17.62 18.76 3.57
N ASP A 55 16.65 19.35 4.29
CA ASP A 55 16.78 20.62 4.99
C ASP A 55 16.15 20.54 6.39
N ARG A 56 16.89 19.98 7.34
CA ARG A 56 16.45 19.83 8.73
C ARG A 56 16.67 21.12 9.53
N LYS A 57 15.64 21.57 10.26
CA LYS A 57 15.72 22.79 11.08
C LYS A 57 16.23 22.59 12.50
N LYS A 58 16.19 21.35 13.01
CA LYS A 58 16.68 21.03 14.36
C LYS A 58 17.80 20.00 14.26
N PRO A 59 19.04 20.40 13.95
CA PRO A 59 20.14 19.45 13.76
C PRO A 59 20.42 18.65 15.04
N ASP A 60 20.30 19.28 16.21
CA ASP A 60 20.68 18.70 17.50
C ASP A 60 19.70 17.66 18.06
N ILE A 61 18.43 17.68 17.63
CA ILE A 61 17.40 16.74 18.09
C ILE A 61 16.52 16.35 16.91
N PHE A 62 16.64 15.10 16.47
CA PHE A 62 15.80 14.56 15.41
C PHE A 62 14.38 14.31 15.92
N LYS A 63 13.40 14.98 15.29
CA LYS A 63 11.97 14.79 15.55
C LYS A 63 11.25 14.50 14.23
N PRO A 64 11.23 13.23 13.76
CA PRO A 64 10.82 12.87 12.39
C PRO A 64 9.46 13.44 12.00
N PHE A 65 8.49 13.38 12.91
CA PHE A 65 7.15 13.90 12.68
C PHE A 65 7.13 15.40 12.34
N PHE A 66 7.89 16.23 13.07
CA PHE A 66 7.94 17.66 12.82
C PHE A 66 8.80 18.01 11.60
N GLU A 67 9.89 17.27 11.37
CA GLU A 67 10.70 17.42 10.16
C GLU A 67 9.85 17.13 8.91
N ALA A 68 9.01 16.09 8.93
CA ALA A 68 8.08 15.76 7.83
C ALA A 68 7.06 16.86 7.52
N ILE A 69 6.45 17.48 8.54
CA ILE A 69 5.50 18.59 8.33
C ILE A 69 6.20 19.76 7.62
N GLN A 70 7.45 20.04 7.96
CA GLN A 70 8.19 21.15 7.35
C GLN A 70 8.69 20.78 5.96
N ALA A 71 9.25 19.58 5.80
CA ALA A 71 9.69 19.06 4.51
C ALA A 71 8.54 19.03 3.49
N SER A 72 7.32 18.70 3.92
CA SER A 72 6.11 18.74 3.07
C SER A 72 5.78 20.12 2.52
N LYS A 73 6.16 21.20 3.21
CA LYS A 73 5.97 22.58 2.74
C LYS A 73 7.08 23.03 1.79
N ALA A 74 8.30 22.58 2.04
CA ALA A 74 9.50 23.01 1.31
C ALA A 74 9.89 22.08 0.15
N GLY A 75 9.28 20.89 0.05
CA GLY A 75 9.73 19.83 -0.85
C GLY A 75 11.07 19.22 -0.43
N ALA A 76 11.41 19.27 0.87
CA ALA A 76 12.73 18.91 1.39
C ALA A 76 12.82 17.45 1.88
N PHE A 77 12.30 16.51 1.08
CA PHE A 77 12.46 15.08 1.32
C PHE A 77 13.58 14.49 0.46
N ALA A 78 14.09 13.32 0.86
CA ALA A 78 15.03 12.56 0.04
C ALA A 78 14.42 12.23 -1.35
N PRO A 79 15.26 12.11 -2.41
CA PRO A 79 14.77 11.94 -3.79
C PRO A 79 13.89 10.70 -4.00
N ASP A 80 14.19 9.60 -3.31
CA ASP A 80 13.40 8.36 -3.38
C ASP A 80 11.99 8.56 -2.82
N ILE A 81 11.86 9.27 -1.68
CA ILE A 81 10.57 9.62 -1.08
C ILE A 81 9.80 10.59 -1.99
N LEU A 82 10.45 11.63 -2.52
CA LEU A 82 9.80 12.58 -3.43
C LEU A 82 9.25 11.87 -4.68
N ALA A 83 10.01 10.95 -5.27
CA ALA A 83 9.56 10.19 -6.42
C ALA A 83 8.27 9.41 -6.15
N GLU A 84 8.16 8.79 -4.96
CA GLU A 84 6.94 8.07 -4.56
C GLU A 84 5.79 9.03 -4.22
N MET A 85 6.06 10.16 -3.56
CA MET A 85 5.05 11.19 -3.30
C MET A 85 4.45 11.74 -4.59
N GLU A 86 5.25 11.93 -5.64
CA GLU A 86 4.74 12.35 -6.96
C GLU A 86 3.84 11.29 -7.60
N LYS A 87 4.13 9.99 -7.41
CA LYS A 87 3.23 8.92 -7.84
C LYS A 87 1.90 8.97 -7.07
N VAL A 88 1.95 9.19 -5.76
CA VAL A 88 0.75 9.32 -4.91
C VAL A 88 -0.09 10.54 -5.33
N LYS A 89 0.54 11.69 -5.57
CA LYS A 89 -0.16 12.90 -6.08
C LYS A 89 -0.86 12.62 -7.40
N TRP A 90 -0.17 11.94 -8.31
CA TRP A 90 -0.67 11.62 -9.65
C TRP A 90 -1.83 10.61 -9.66
N ALA A 91 -1.87 9.65 -8.73
CA ALA A 91 -2.83 8.55 -8.76
C ALA A 91 -4.23 8.92 -8.20
N ASP A 92 -5.27 8.34 -8.80
CA ASP A 92 -6.65 8.34 -8.30
C ASP A 92 -6.90 7.15 -7.35
N LEU A 93 -6.23 6.01 -7.61
CA LEU A 93 -6.31 4.77 -6.83
C LEU A 93 -4.92 4.25 -6.47
N LEU A 94 -4.74 3.87 -5.21
CA LEU A 94 -3.56 3.17 -4.72
C LEU A 94 -3.90 1.70 -4.46
N ILE A 95 -3.25 0.77 -5.15
CA ILE A 95 -3.38 -0.66 -4.91
C ILE A 95 -2.13 -1.15 -4.20
N PHE A 96 -2.29 -1.78 -3.04
CA PHE A 96 -1.20 -2.40 -2.30
C PHE A 96 -1.31 -3.92 -2.45
N GLN A 97 -0.34 -4.54 -3.13
CA GLN A 97 -0.27 -5.98 -3.31
C GLN A 97 0.89 -6.61 -2.53
N PHE A 98 0.58 -7.51 -1.60
CA PHE A 98 1.57 -8.17 -0.75
C PHE A 98 1.10 -9.49 -0.12
N PRO A 99 2.01 -10.39 0.27
CA PRO A 99 1.65 -11.51 1.15
C PRO A 99 1.41 -11.02 2.59
N ILE A 100 0.47 -11.65 3.29
CA ILE A 100 0.27 -11.41 4.73
C ILE A 100 1.44 -12.00 5.52
N TYR A 101 2.18 -11.14 6.23
CA TYR A 101 3.24 -11.50 7.17
C TYR A 101 2.81 -11.12 8.59
N PHE A 102 2.77 -12.10 9.50
CA PHE A 102 2.31 -11.92 10.89
C PHE A 102 0.97 -11.17 10.98
N THR A 103 0.01 -11.56 10.14
CA THR A 103 -1.35 -10.98 10.12
C THR A 103 -1.36 -9.48 9.73
N SER A 104 -0.31 -9.01 9.07
CA SER A 104 -0.20 -7.65 8.53
C SER A 104 0.56 -7.65 7.20
N MET A 105 0.87 -6.44 6.71
CA MET A 105 1.72 -6.22 5.55
C MET A 105 3.21 -6.54 5.85
N PRO A 106 4.03 -6.83 4.83
CA PRO A 106 5.48 -6.91 4.99
C PRO A 106 6.08 -5.59 5.49
N ALA A 107 7.17 -5.67 6.25
CA ALA A 107 7.84 -4.49 6.80
C ALA A 107 8.23 -3.44 5.74
N ILE A 108 8.55 -3.88 4.51
CA ILE A 108 8.88 -2.96 3.42
C ILE A 108 7.71 -2.07 2.99
N VAL A 109 6.48 -2.59 3.07
CA VAL A 109 5.25 -1.82 2.80
C VAL A 109 4.98 -0.86 3.94
N LYS A 110 5.14 -1.31 5.20
CA LYS A 110 4.99 -0.45 6.37
C LYS A 110 5.97 0.72 6.35
N GLY A 111 7.24 0.46 6.00
CA GLY A 111 8.25 1.50 5.84
C GLY A 111 7.96 2.45 4.69
N TRP A 112 7.40 1.97 3.58
CA TRP A 112 6.93 2.82 2.50
C TRP A 112 5.82 3.76 2.97
N ILE A 113 4.84 3.24 3.73
CA ILE A 113 3.79 4.07 4.35
C ILE A 113 4.41 5.12 5.28
N ASP A 114 5.34 4.72 6.15
CA ASP A 114 5.96 5.62 7.14
C ASP A 114 6.76 6.76 6.51
N ARG A 115 7.50 6.47 5.43
CA ARG A 115 8.37 7.45 4.76
C ARG A 115 7.63 8.29 3.73
N VAL A 116 6.69 7.70 2.97
CA VAL A 116 6.02 8.36 1.83
C VAL A 116 4.72 9.04 2.23
N LEU A 117 3.88 8.40 3.05
CA LEU A 117 2.60 8.97 3.48
C LEU A 117 2.79 9.85 4.72
N ALA A 118 3.74 10.78 4.63
CA ALA A 118 4.25 11.56 5.75
C ALA A 118 3.27 12.66 6.23
N PRO A 119 3.36 13.07 7.51
CA PRO A 119 2.63 14.24 8.02
C PRO A 119 2.92 15.51 7.22
N GLY A 120 1.89 16.31 6.96
CA GLY A 120 1.94 17.49 6.08
C GLY A 120 1.70 17.18 4.61
N PHE A 121 1.87 15.92 4.18
CA PHE A 121 1.61 15.46 2.82
C PHE A 121 0.29 14.66 2.72
N SER A 122 0.10 13.65 3.57
CA SER A 122 -1.06 12.74 3.53
C SER A 122 -2.15 13.06 4.56
N PHE A 123 -1.76 13.63 5.71
CA PHE A 123 -2.61 14.15 6.76
C PHE A 123 -1.92 15.33 7.44
N ASN A 124 -2.65 16.15 8.20
CA ASN A 124 -2.02 17.24 8.96
C ASN A 124 -2.70 17.44 10.33
N PRO A 125 -2.03 17.09 11.44
CA PRO A 125 -2.62 17.19 12.77
C PRO A 125 -2.65 18.62 13.33
N ILE A 126 -1.81 19.53 12.80
CA ILE A 126 -1.83 20.95 13.19
C ILE A 126 -3.11 21.62 12.69
N THR A 127 -3.50 21.31 11.45
CA THR A 127 -4.74 21.80 10.84
C THR A 127 -5.93 20.84 11.02
N LYS A 128 -5.73 19.73 11.73
CA LYS A 128 -6.73 18.67 11.98
C LYS A 128 -7.30 18.03 10.71
N ASN A 129 -6.51 18.01 9.63
CA ASN A 129 -6.85 17.33 8.38
C ASN A 129 -6.57 15.82 8.50
N THR A 130 -7.58 15.11 8.98
CA THR A 130 -7.61 13.65 9.15
C THR A 130 -9.00 13.12 8.78
N TYR A 131 -9.11 11.82 8.54
CA TYR A 131 -10.36 11.17 8.13
C TYR A 131 -11.00 11.88 6.93
N GLU A 132 -12.27 12.29 7.02
CA GLU A 132 -13.02 12.97 5.95
C GLU A 132 -12.32 14.23 5.41
N THR A 133 -11.43 14.84 6.19
CA THR A 133 -10.68 16.03 5.82
C THR A 133 -9.20 15.78 5.56
N GLY A 134 -8.78 14.51 5.50
CA GLY A 134 -7.41 14.10 5.19
C GLY A 134 -6.93 14.63 3.84
N LEU A 135 -5.61 14.73 3.67
CA LEU A 135 -5.02 15.42 2.51
C LEU A 135 -5.00 14.56 1.24
N LEU A 136 -5.28 13.26 1.36
CA LEU A 136 -5.48 12.35 0.23
C LEU A 136 -6.96 12.16 -0.13
N LYS A 137 -7.85 13.03 0.36
CA LYS A 137 -9.26 13.02 -0.02
C LYS A 137 -9.46 13.04 -1.53
N GLY A 138 -10.47 12.31 -1.99
CA GLY A 138 -10.76 12.13 -3.42
C GLY A 138 -9.99 10.97 -4.07
N LYS A 139 -9.01 10.38 -3.37
CA LYS A 139 -8.33 9.15 -3.81
C LYS A 139 -8.99 7.92 -3.19
N SER A 140 -8.74 6.76 -3.77
CA SER A 140 -9.15 5.47 -3.22
C SER A 140 -7.94 4.57 -2.93
N ALA A 141 -8.12 3.59 -2.04
CA ALA A 141 -7.09 2.59 -1.73
C ALA A 141 -7.69 1.17 -1.70
N MET A 142 -6.92 0.17 -2.13
CA MET A 142 -7.31 -1.24 -2.12
C MET A 142 -6.15 -2.12 -1.70
N ILE A 143 -6.43 -3.13 -0.86
CA ILE A 143 -5.46 -4.19 -0.52
C ILE A 143 -5.74 -5.40 -1.41
N VAL A 144 -4.69 -5.95 -2.01
CA VAL A 144 -4.68 -7.26 -2.65
C VAL A 144 -3.68 -8.11 -1.88
N ALA A 145 -4.14 -9.16 -1.21
CA ALA A 145 -3.29 -9.94 -0.33
C ALA A 145 -3.37 -11.44 -0.59
N THR A 146 -2.29 -12.14 -0.28
CA THR A 146 -2.26 -13.61 -0.24
C THR A 146 -1.91 -14.09 1.15
N THR A 147 -2.48 -15.20 1.61
CA THR A 147 -2.11 -15.85 2.87
C THR A 147 -1.59 -17.27 2.64
N GLY A 148 -0.79 -17.78 3.58
CA GLY A 148 -0.48 -19.21 3.66
C GLY A 148 -1.55 -20.04 4.39
N THR A 149 -2.49 -19.38 5.07
CA THR A 149 -3.45 -20.04 5.96
C THR A 149 -4.87 -20.05 5.35
N PRO A 150 -5.64 -21.13 5.52
CA PRO A 150 -7.03 -21.20 5.04
C PRO A 150 -7.92 -20.07 5.60
N GLN A 151 -8.89 -19.65 4.79
CA GLN A 151 -9.87 -18.63 5.17
C GLN A 151 -10.63 -18.99 6.46
N ALA A 152 -10.91 -20.28 6.66
CA ALA A 152 -11.67 -20.77 7.82
C ALA A 152 -11.03 -20.45 9.18
N LEU A 153 -9.71 -20.16 9.24
CA LEU A 153 -9.05 -19.74 10.47
C LEU A 153 -9.09 -18.22 10.69
N TYR A 154 -9.43 -17.46 9.65
CA TYR A 154 -9.42 -16.01 9.59
C TYR A 154 -10.83 -15.39 9.56
N VAL A 155 -11.79 -16.05 10.20
CA VAL A 155 -13.17 -15.57 10.38
C VAL A 155 -13.40 -15.16 11.84
N GLU A 156 -14.51 -14.46 12.10
CA GLU A 156 -14.96 -14.18 13.47
C GLU A 156 -15.08 -15.47 14.28
N GLY A 157 -14.44 -15.51 15.46
CA GLY A 157 -14.35 -16.70 16.32
C GLY A 157 -13.34 -17.76 15.85
N GLY A 158 -12.72 -17.60 14.68
CA GLY A 158 -11.63 -18.45 14.20
C GLY A 158 -10.35 -18.29 15.03
N VAL A 159 -9.44 -19.27 14.96
CA VAL A 159 -8.21 -19.32 15.77
C VAL A 159 -7.32 -18.10 15.57
N HIS A 160 -7.29 -17.54 14.36
CA HIS A 160 -6.53 -16.31 14.08
C HIS A 160 -7.38 -15.04 14.15
N GLY A 161 -8.70 -15.15 14.33
CA GLY A 161 -9.64 -14.02 14.28
C GLY A 161 -9.86 -13.48 12.86
N ASP A 162 -10.84 -12.58 12.72
CA ASP A 162 -11.25 -12.05 11.40
C ASP A 162 -10.14 -11.25 10.70
N MET A 163 -9.78 -11.63 9.47
CA MET A 163 -8.76 -10.94 8.68
C MET A 163 -9.08 -9.47 8.42
N ASN A 164 -10.33 -9.13 8.12
CA ASN A 164 -10.71 -7.74 7.86
C ASN A 164 -10.51 -6.89 9.12
N ARG A 165 -10.82 -7.44 10.30
CA ARG A 165 -10.58 -6.76 11.57
C ARG A 165 -9.10 -6.49 11.82
N HIS A 166 -8.22 -7.43 11.48
CA HIS A 166 -6.77 -7.19 11.56
C HIS A 166 -6.31 -6.08 10.61
N LEU A 167 -6.89 -6.06 9.41
CA LEU A 167 -6.59 -5.08 8.38
C LEU A 167 -7.17 -3.70 8.67
N GLU A 168 -8.07 -3.51 9.65
CA GLU A 168 -8.55 -2.19 10.11
C GLU A 168 -7.40 -1.28 10.56
N SER A 169 -6.32 -1.87 11.08
CA SER A 169 -5.09 -1.14 11.41
C SER A 169 -4.46 -0.41 10.21
N VAL A 170 -4.81 -0.80 8.98
CA VAL A 170 -4.37 -0.17 7.73
C VAL A 170 -5.54 0.50 7.03
N THR A 171 -6.66 -0.20 6.81
CA THR A 171 -7.80 0.34 6.06
C THR A 171 -8.39 1.54 6.78
N HIS A 172 -8.66 1.45 8.08
CA HIS A 172 -9.22 2.56 8.85
C HIS A 172 -8.11 3.51 9.35
N CYS A 173 -7.11 2.98 10.05
CA CYS A 173 -6.13 3.81 10.76
C CYS A 173 -5.05 4.43 9.85
N VAL A 174 -4.95 4.01 8.58
CA VAL A 174 -4.04 4.62 7.59
C VAL A 174 -4.83 5.22 6.42
N PHE A 175 -5.59 4.41 5.69
CA PHE A 175 -6.20 4.89 4.44
C PHE A 175 -7.34 5.88 4.68
N GLU A 176 -8.32 5.50 5.50
CA GLU A 176 -9.41 6.42 5.86
C GLU A 176 -8.87 7.59 6.66
N PHE A 177 -7.93 7.38 7.59
CA PHE A 177 -7.28 8.46 8.34
C PHE A 177 -6.64 9.54 7.44
N MET A 178 -6.13 9.16 6.26
CA MET A 178 -5.58 10.08 5.26
C MET A 178 -6.63 10.63 4.29
N GLY A 179 -7.89 10.23 4.42
CA GLY A 179 -9.04 10.69 3.64
C GLY A 179 -9.35 9.88 2.39
N MET A 180 -8.69 8.74 2.20
CA MET A 180 -8.96 7.87 1.05
C MET A 180 -10.24 7.07 1.25
N LYS A 181 -10.98 6.84 0.16
CA LYS A 181 -12.05 5.83 0.13
C LYS A 181 -11.43 4.43 0.06
N VAL A 182 -11.74 3.57 1.02
CA VAL A 182 -11.26 2.18 0.99
C VAL A 182 -12.17 1.31 0.13
N LEU A 183 -11.62 0.67 -0.88
CA LEU A 183 -12.29 -0.36 -1.66
C LEU A 183 -12.18 -1.72 -0.95
N PRO A 184 -13.11 -2.66 -1.17
CA PRO A 184 -13.02 -4.00 -0.58
C PRO A 184 -11.69 -4.68 -0.91
N SER A 185 -11.02 -5.18 0.12
CA SER A 185 -9.78 -5.96 -0.02
C SER A 185 -10.05 -7.24 -0.82
N TYR A 186 -9.10 -7.64 -1.65
CA TYR A 186 -9.12 -8.93 -2.35
C TYR A 186 -8.08 -9.86 -1.74
N ILE A 187 -8.52 -10.90 -1.02
CA ILE A 187 -7.64 -11.77 -0.25
C ILE A 187 -7.76 -13.20 -0.77
N LEU A 188 -6.65 -13.75 -1.22
CA LEU A 188 -6.52 -15.15 -1.63
C LEU A 188 -5.90 -15.95 -0.49
N TYR A 189 -6.64 -16.94 0.00
CA TYR A 189 -6.24 -17.73 1.14
C TYR A 189 -5.55 -19.03 0.73
N GLU A 190 -4.58 -19.46 1.55
CA GLU A 190 -3.90 -20.75 1.41
C GLU A 190 -3.21 -20.96 0.04
N VAL A 191 -2.61 -19.91 -0.52
CA VAL A 191 -2.09 -19.94 -1.90
C VAL A 191 -0.95 -20.95 -2.09
N SER A 192 -0.27 -21.34 -1.02
CA SER A 192 0.79 -22.36 -1.03
C SER A 192 0.27 -23.77 -1.31
N SER A 193 -1.02 -24.03 -1.07
CA SER A 193 -1.66 -25.34 -1.27
C SER A 193 -2.35 -25.47 -2.63
N PHE A 194 -2.32 -24.42 -3.47
CA PHE A 194 -3.02 -24.45 -4.76
C PHE A 194 -2.38 -25.44 -5.73
N SER A 195 -3.24 -26.23 -6.40
CA SER A 195 -2.85 -26.89 -7.64
C SER A 195 -2.66 -25.86 -8.75
N LYS A 196 -2.06 -26.25 -9.88
CA LYS A 196 -1.91 -25.35 -11.04
C LYS A 196 -3.25 -24.90 -11.58
N GLU A 197 -4.21 -25.81 -11.63
CA GLU A 197 -5.57 -25.57 -12.11
C GLU A 197 -6.28 -24.58 -11.19
N LYS A 198 -6.22 -24.82 -9.88
CA LYS A 198 -6.80 -23.91 -8.88
C LYS A 198 -6.16 -22.52 -8.93
N GLY A 199 -4.83 -22.47 -9.05
CA GLY A 199 -4.11 -21.21 -9.19
C GLY A 199 -4.53 -20.42 -10.42
N ALA A 200 -4.74 -21.08 -11.57
CA ALA A 200 -5.23 -20.45 -12.78
C ALA A 200 -6.66 -19.91 -12.62
N GLU A 201 -7.57 -20.68 -12.02
CA GLU A 201 -8.94 -20.24 -11.74
C GLU A 201 -8.99 -18.99 -10.85
N GLU A 202 -8.16 -18.95 -9.80
CA GLU A 202 -8.10 -17.78 -8.91
C GLU A 202 -7.46 -16.56 -9.60
N ILE A 203 -6.50 -16.76 -10.50
CA ILE A 203 -5.96 -15.70 -11.35
C ILE A 203 -7.05 -15.11 -12.26
N ASP A 204 -7.90 -15.95 -12.87
CA ASP A 204 -8.99 -15.48 -13.73
C ASP A 204 -10.05 -14.70 -12.95
N LYS A 205 -10.41 -15.16 -11.75
CA LYS A 205 -11.30 -14.41 -10.84
C LYS A 205 -10.72 -13.07 -10.46
N TYR A 206 -9.43 -13.04 -10.13
CA TYR A 206 -8.73 -11.81 -9.79
C TYR A 206 -8.70 -10.86 -10.98
N ARG A 207 -8.41 -11.36 -12.19
CA ARG A 207 -8.46 -10.58 -13.43
C ARG A 207 -9.82 -9.90 -13.60
N ASN A 208 -10.91 -10.64 -13.45
CA ASN A 208 -12.27 -10.10 -13.58
C ASN A 208 -12.54 -9.02 -12.54
N ARG A 209 -12.14 -9.22 -11.28
CA ARG A 209 -12.25 -8.20 -10.24
C ARG A 209 -11.50 -6.91 -10.60
N ILE A 210 -10.30 -7.03 -11.17
CA ILE A 210 -9.49 -5.87 -11.58
C ILE A 210 -10.11 -5.14 -12.79
N LEU A 211 -10.78 -5.85 -13.69
CA LEU A 211 -11.50 -5.25 -14.83
C LEU A 211 -12.75 -4.45 -14.43
N GLU A 212 -13.23 -4.59 -13.19
CA GLU A 212 -14.36 -3.85 -12.63
C GLU A 212 -13.93 -2.53 -11.94
N LEU A 213 -12.63 -2.29 -11.80
CA LEU A 213 -12.08 -1.01 -11.31
C LEU A 213 -12.25 0.10 -12.37
#